data_AF-A0A7T8KE44-F1
#
_entry.id   AF-A0A7T8KE44-F1
#
_cell.length_a   1.000
_cell.length_b   1.000
_cell.length_c   1.000
_cell.angle_alpha   90.00
_cell.angle_beta   90.00
_cell.angle_gamma   90.00
#
_symmetry.space_group_name_H-M   'P 1'
#
loop_
_entity.id
_entity.type
_entity.pdbx_description
1 polymer ?
#
loop_
_entity_poly.entity_id
_entity_poly.type
_entity_poly.pdbx_seq_one_letter_code
_entity_poly.pdbx_strand_id
1 'polypeptide(L)' 'MSSELERRTAIIVALRCGCAPKEIINFFKFPKATVTALQSPSRSRRTSRKNS' A
#
# COMPACT_ATOMS: atom_id res chain seq x y z
N MET A 1 -15.08 4.52 15.22
CA MET A 1 -13.90 3.70 14.93
C MET A 1 -13.92 3.35 13.45
N SER A 2 -13.05 3.94 12.63
CA SER A 2 -12.95 3.54 11.21
C SER A 2 -12.25 2.19 11.12
N SER A 3 -12.92 1.23 10.51
CA SER A 3 -12.43 -0.14 10.34
C SER A 3 -11.14 -0.14 9.52
N GLU A 4 -10.22 -1.07 9.81
CA GLU A 4 -8.96 -1.21 9.06
C GLU A 4 -9.19 -1.32 7.53
N LEU A 5 -10.31 -1.91 7.14
CA LEU A 5 -10.77 -2.02 5.77
C LEU A 5 -10.98 -0.65 5.09
N GLU A 6 -11.64 0.30 5.77
CA GLU A 6 -11.89 1.64 5.22
C GLU A 6 -10.58 2.39 4.96
N ARG A 7 -9.61 2.23 5.87
CA ARG A 7 -8.27 2.82 5.72
C ARG A 7 -7.52 2.27 4.52
N ARG A 8 -7.57 0.95 4.31
CA ARG A 8 -6.97 0.29 3.14
C ARG A 8 -7.63 0.75 1.84
N THR A 9 -8.95 0.82 1.81
CA THR A 9 -9.70 1.29 0.64
C THR A 9 -9.35 2.73 0.29
N ALA A 10 -9.29 3.63 1.28
CA ALA A 10 -8.92 5.03 1.06
C ALA A 10 -7.51 5.17 0.44
N ILE A 11 -6.53 4.40 0.92
CA ILE A 11 -5.16 4.40 0.37
C ILE A 11 -5.15 3.90 -1.08
N ILE A 12 -5.87 2.81 -1.37
CA ILE A 12 -5.94 2.24 -2.73
C ILE A 12 -6.60 3.23 -3.69
N VAL A 13 -7.70 3.87 -3.29
CA VAL A 13 -8.39 4.88 -4.10
C VAL A 13 -7.46 6.06 -4.38
N ALA A 14 -6.79 6.60 -3.36
CA ALA A 14 -5.86 7.72 -3.53
C ALA A 14 -4.68 7.36 -4.46
N LEU A 15 -4.11 6.16 -4.32
CA LEU A 15 -3.06 5.66 -5.22
C LEU A 15 -3.57 5.52 -6.67
N ARG A 16 -4.82 5.09 -6.88
CA ARG A 16 -5.43 5.00 -8.22
C ARG A 16 -5.77 6.35 -8.85
N CYS A 17 -6.09 7.34 -8.03
CA CYS A 17 -6.27 8.72 -8.48
C CYS A 17 -4.95 9.41 -8.84
N GLY A 18 -3.80 8.75 -8.65
CA GLY A 18 -2.48 9.30 -8.97
C GLY A 18 -1.87 10.16 -7.85
N CYS A 19 -2.44 10.16 -6.65
CA CYS A 19 -1.85 10.85 -5.51
C CYS A 19 -0.49 10.25 -5.17
N ALA A 20 0.48 11.12 -4.86
CA ALA A 20 1.79 10.64 -4.46
C ALA A 20 1.69 9.98 -3.06
N PRO A 21 2.46 8.91 -2.79
CA PRO A 21 2.46 8.24 -1.48
C PRO A 21 2.79 9.18 -0.32
N LYS A 22 3.65 10.17 -0.58
CA LYS A 22 4.01 11.22 0.39
C LYS A 22 2.81 12.08 0.78
N GLU A 23 1.94 12.40 -0.18
CA GLU A 23 0.72 13.15 0.06
C GLU A 23 -0.27 12.31 0.87
N ILE A 24 -0.45 11.04 0.52
CA ILE A 24 -1.35 10.14 1.26
C ILE A 24 -0.91 10.00 2.73
N ILE A 25 0.40 9.90 3.00
CA ILE A 25 0.94 9.84 4.35
C ILE A 25 0.69 11.15 5.11
N ASN A 26 0.93 12.30 4.48
CA ASN A 26 0.77 13.60 5.13
C ASN A 26 -0.70 13.99 5.35
N PHE A 27 -1.56 13.81 4.35
CA PHE A 27 -2.97 14.21 4.40
C PHE A 27 -3.81 13.29 5.29
N PHE A 28 -3.62 11.97 5.16
CA PHE A 28 -4.43 11.00 5.91
C PHE A 28 -3.75 10.52 7.20
N LYS A 29 -2.54 11.00 7.50
CA LYS A 29 -1.72 10.57 8.66
C LYS A 29 -1.58 9.05 8.74
N PHE A 30 -1.57 8.37 7.60
CA PHE A 30 -1.37 6.93 7.58
C PHE A 30 0.09 6.59 7.87
N PRO A 31 0.36 5.47 8.58
CA PRO A 31 1.73 5.01 8.77
C PRO A 31 2.37 4.74 7.41
N LYS A 32 3.60 5.21 7.24
CA LYS A 32 4.40 4.94 6.03
C LYS A 32 4.46 3.45 5.70
N ALA A 33 4.58 2.60 6.72
CA ALA A 33 4.55 1.14 6.59
C ALA A 33 3.27 0.63 5.92
N THR A 34 2.10 1.17 6.28
CA THR A 34 0.80 0.78 5.72
C THR A 34 0.69 1.20 4.25
N VAL A 35 1.11 2.41 3.92
CA VAL A 35 1.09 2.91 2.53
C VAL A 35 2.05 2.11 1.65
N THR A 36 3.27 1.84 2.12
CA THR A 36 4.27 1.03 1.39
C THR A 36 3.85 -0.43 1.23
N ALA A 37 3.20 -1.02 2.24
CA ALA A 37 2.69 -2.39 2.17
C ALA A 37 1.58 -2.52 1.10
N LEU A 38 0.71 -1.52 1.00
CA LEU A 38 -0.37 -1.49 0.01
C LEU A 38 0.10 -1.06 -1.38
N GLN A 39 1.20 -0.31 -1.46
CA GLN A 39 1.86 0.03 -2.73
C GLN A 39 2.59 -1.14 -3.35
N SER A 40 3.02 -2.13 -2.56
CA SER A 40 3.74 -3.28 -3.10
C SER A 40 2.76 -4.04 -3.98
N PRO A 41 2.91 -4.00 -5.33
CA PRO A 41 2.17 -4.92 -6.17
C PRO A 41 2.60 -6.29 -5.67
N SER A 42 1.64 -7.14 -5.31
CA SER A 42 1.84 -8.51 -4.82
C SER A 42 3.24 -8.97 -5.19
N ARG A 43 4.17 -8.94 -4.20
CA ARG A 43 5.49 -9.55 -4.37
C ARG A 43 5.19 -11.04 -4.36
N SER A 44 4.56 -11.49 -5.44
CA SER A 44 4.34 -12.87 -5.78
C SER A 44 5.71 -13.45 -5.60
N ARG A 45 5.78 -14.34 -4.62
CA ARG A 45 6.95 -15.11 -4.26
C ARG A 45 7.51 -15.65 -5.56
N ARG A 46 8.45 -14.94 -6.17
CA ARG A 46 9.37 -15.52 -7.12
C ARG A 46 10.28 -16.34 -6.23
N THR A 47 9.78 -17.51 -5.83
CA THR A 47 10.62 -18.60 -5.34
C THR A 47 11.53 -18.92 -6.51
N SER A 48 12.65 -18.19 -6.54
CA SER A 48 13.86 -18.57 -7.24
C SER A 48 14.29 -19.91 -6.67
N ARG A 49 13.69 -21.00 -7.14
CA ARG A 49 14.27 -22.33 -6.97
C ARG A 49 15.19 -22.55 -8.16
N LYS A 50 16.40 -22.03 -7.99
CA LYS A 50 17.59 -22.42 -8.71
C LYS A 50 17.99 -23.79 -8.13
N ASN A 51 17.53 -24.88 -8.76
CA ASN A 51 18.18 -26.19 -8.69
C ASN A 51 18.60 -26.47 -10.14
N SER A 52 19.87 -26.30 -10.49
CA SER A 52 20.92 -27.34 -10.40
C SER A 52 20.54 -28.58 -11.18
#